data_AF-A0A831SXU8-F1
#
_entry.id   AF-A0A831SXU8-F1
#
_cell.length_a   1.000
_cell.length_b   1.000
_cell.length_c   1.000
_cell.angle_alpha   90.00
_cell.angle_beta   90.00
_cell.angle_gamma   90.00
#
_symmetry.space_group_name_H-M   'P 1'
#
loop_
_entity.id
_entity.type
_entity.pdbx_description
1 polymer ?
#
loop_
_entity_poly.entity_id
_entity_poly.type
_entity_poly.pdbx_seq_one_letter_code
_entity_poly.pdbx_strand_id
1 'polypeptide(L)'
;MTEGADVRRKSSMAEISRKCVPLTPYERELSRATVAIVTAGGVHRKDQEPFNISDDLGDLTFRRINGDAQSSELMVTHHHYDHSDADRDINVIFPIDVLRDLVNEGFIGAVARTHIGYLGYTMQLKRMYEETVPQIADEIDKRSRADVVVLTGG
;
A
#
# COMPACT_ATOMS: atom_id res chain seq x y z
N MET A 1 -40.86 -9.92 43.34
CA MET A 1 -41.12 -8.77 42.46
C MET A 1 -39.84 -7.95 42.44
N THR A 2 -38.78 -8.51 41.84
CA THR A 2 -38.26 -8.20 40.48
C THR A 2 -37.60 -6.83 40.43
N GLU A 3 -36.33 -6.79 40.80
CA GLU A 3 -35.42 -5.68 40.52
C GLU A 3 -34.43 -6.16 39.45
N GLY A 4 -34.44 -5.47 38.32
CA GLY A 4 -33.82 -5.89 37.07
C GLY A 4 -32.30 -5.83 37.12
N ALA A 5 -31.65 -6.91 36.67
CA ALA A 5 -30.24 -6.93 36.40
C ALA A 5 -29.94 -6.13 35.13
N ASP A 6 -29.29 -4.98 35.29
CA ASP A 6 -28.63 -4.22 34.21
C ASP A 6 -27.48 -5.06 33.64
N VAL A 7 -27.79 -5.87 32.63
CA VAL A 7 -26.80 -6.55 31.81
C VAL A 7 -26.18 -5.51 30.88
N ARG A 8 -25.21 -4.76 31.40
CA ARG A 8 -24.26 -4.04 30.55
C ARG A 8 -23.45 -5.07 29.78
N ARG A 9 -23.84 -5.31 28.52
CA ARG A 9 -23.02 -6.01 27.52
C ARG A 9 -21.65 -5.32 27.50
N LYS A 10 -20.63 -5.98 28.04
CA LYS A 10 -19.24 -5.63 27.77
C LYS A 10 -19.06 -5.79 26.27
N SER A 11 -19.00 -4.67 25.56
CA SER A 11 -18.55 -4.63 24.18
C SER A 11 -17.16 -5.27 24.17
N SER A 12 -17.03 -6.46 23.58
CA SER A 12 -15.75 -7.06 23.31
C SER A 12 -15.10 -6.21 22.23
N MET A 13 -14.35 -5.20 22.67
CA MET A 13 -13.44 -4.45 21.81
C MET A 13 -12.55 -5.50 21.14
N ALA A 14 -12.70 -5.65 19.82
CA ALA A 14 -11.89 -6.57 19.04
C ALA A 14 -10.41 -6.34 19.41
N GLU A 15 -9.67 -7.41 19.68
CA GLU A 15 -8.25 -7.32 20.03
C GLU A 15 -7.48 -6.71 18.86
N ILE A 16 -7.35 -5.38 18.85
CA ILE A 16 -6.42 -4.66 17.99
C ILE A 16 -5.02 -5.00 18.51
N SER A 17 -4.18 -5.55 17.62
CA SER A 17 -2.79 -5.98 17.80
C SER A 17 -2.11 -5.59 19.13
N ARG A 18 -1.68 -6.58 19.92
CA ARG A 18 -0.91 -6.40 21.18
C ARG A 18 0.53 -5.89 20.98
N LYS A 19 0.98 -5.67 19.75
CA LYS A 19 2.29 -5.05 19.47
C LYS A 19 2.09 -3.56 19.26
N CYS A 20 2.68 -2.74 20.12
CA CYS A 20 2.81 -1.31 19.89
C CYS A 20 3.47 -1.11 18.52
N VAL A 21 2.82 -0.41 17.59
CA VAL A 21 3.49 0.03 16.36
C VAL A 21 4.38 1.20 16.80
N PRO A 22 5.72 1.06 16.83
CA PRO A 22 6.57 2.16 17.25
C PRO A 22 6.43 3.27 16.21
N LEU A 23 5.68 4.32 16.54
CA LEU A 23 5.60 5.52 15.73
C LEU A 23 6.84 6.36 16.03
N THR A 24 7.78 6.39 15.10
CA THR A 24 8.88 7.35 15.11
C THR A 24 8.46 8.56 14.28
N PRO A 25 8.32 9.75 14.88
CA PRO A 25 8.02 10.97 14.13
C PRO A 25 9.07 11.22 13.03
N TYR A 26 8.63 11.68 11.87
CA TYR A 26 9.53 12.12 10.81
C TYR A 26 9.98 13.56 11.10
N GLU A 27 11.26 13.75 11.42
CA GLU A 27 11.82 15.04 11.86
C GLU A 27 12.54 15.82 10.76
N ARG A 28 12.65 15.24 9.56
CA ARG A 28 13.36 15.86 8.42
C ARG A 28 12.40 16.72 7.57
N GLU A 29 12.95 17.66 6.81
CA GLU A 29 12.17 18.47 5.88
C GLU A 29 11.66 17.61 4.70
N LEU A 30 10.37 17.75 4.35
CA LEU A 30 9.79 17.03 3.21
C LEU A 30 10.45 17.39 1.87
N SER A 31 10.87 18.64 1.71
CA SER A 31 11.60 19.13 0.53
C SER A 31 12.94 18.43 0.29
N ARG A 32 13.42 17.62 1.26
CA ARG A 32 14.61 16.76 1.12
C ARG A 32 14.28 15.27 1.13
N ALA A 33 13.01 14.92 1.28
CA ALA A 33 12.55 13.55 1.38
C ALA A 33 12.40 12.91 0.01
N THR A 34 12.83 11.65 -0.11
CA THR A 34 12.47 10.78 -1.22
C THR A 34 11.22 9.98 -0.86
N VAL A 35 10.18 10.01 -1.71
CA VAL A 35 8.89 9.38 -1.43
C VAL A 35 8.63 8.19 -2.34
N ALA A 36 8.26 7.04 -1.76
CA ALA A 36 7.81 5.86 -2.51
C ALA A 36 6.32 5.59 -2.31
N ILE A 37 5.66 5.00 -3.31
CA ILE A 37 4.31 4.46 -3.19
C ILE A 37 4.40 2.95 -2.95
N VAL A 38 3.63 2.46 -1.99
CA VAL A 38 3.36 1.04 -1.78
C VAL A 38 1.85 0.87 -1.76
N THR A 39 1.30 0.18 -2.75
CA THR A 39 -0.15 0.03 -2.91
C THR A 39 -0.61 -1.42 -2.78
N ALA A 40 -1.66 -1.62 -2.00
CA ALA A 40 -2.42 -2.87 -1.91
C ALA A 40 -3.50 -2.98 -3.00
N GLY A 41 -3.62 -1.99 -3.89
CA GLY A 41 -4.65 -1.93 -4.93
C GLY A 41 -4.40 -2.83 -6.13
N GLY A 42 -3.42 -3.72 -6.11
CA GLY A 42 -3.13 -4.59 -7.26
C GLY A 42 -2.62 -3.83 -8.50
N VAL A 43 -1.94 -2.70 -8.31
CA VAL A 43 -1.35 -1.92 -9.41
C VAL A 43 -0.07 -2.58 -9.90
N HIS A 44 0.11 -2.64 -11.22
CA HIS A 44 1.34 -3.10 -11.86
C HIS A 44 1.50 -2.48 -13.25
N ARG A 45 2.66 -2.66 -13.89
CA ARG A 45 2.83 -2.28 -15.30
C ARG A 45 2.11 -3.28 -16.21
N LYS A 46 1.59 -2.81 -17.34
CA LYS A 46 0.90 -3.61 -18.35
C LYS A 46 1.75 -4.71 -18.97
N ASP A 47 3.09 -4.58 -18.92
CA ASP A 47 4.03 -5.57 -19.42
C ASP A 47 4.51 -6.58 -18.37
N GLN A 48 4.01 -6.48 -17.13
CA GLN A 48 4.27 -7.44 -16.07
C GLN A 48 3.18 -8.50 -16.02
N GLU A 49 3.54 -9.68 -15.50
CA GLU A 49 2.57 -10.73 -15.21
C GLU A 49 1.46 -10.19 -14.29
N PRO A 50 0.17 -10.28 -14.67
CA PRO A 50 -0.94 -9.88 -13.83
C PRO A 50 -0.95 -10.62 -12.48
N PHE A 51 -1.68 -10.09 -11.50
CA PHE A 51 -1.90 -10.81 -10.24
C PHE A 51 -2.84 -12.00 -10.46
N ASN A 52 -2.58 -13.10 -9.76
CA ASN A 52 -3.49 -14.25 -9.78
C ASN A 52 -4.74 -13.96 -8.93
N ILE A 53 -5.82 -13.57 -9.61
CA ILE A 53 -7.13 -13.33 -9.00
C ILE A 53 -8.05 -14.56 -9.00
N SER A 54 -7.59 -15.70 -9.53
CA SER A 54 -8.37 -16.95 -9.56
C SER A 54 -8.12 -17.86 -8.35
N ASP A 55 -7.08 -17.57 -7.55
CA ASP A 55 -6.78 -18.30 -6.33
C ASP A 55 -7.52 -17.67 -5.14
N ASP A 56 -8.44 -18.42 -4.53
CA ASP A 56 -9.21 -18.00 -3.36
C ASP A 56 -8.31 -17.67 -2.15
N LEU A 57 -7.06 -18.16 -2.12
CA LEU A 57 -6.10 -17.84 -1.08
C LEU A 57 -5.38 -16.49 -1.31
N GLY A 58 -5.48 -15.92 -2.52
CA GLY A 58 -4.85 -14.67 -2.94
C GLY A 58 -3.38 -14.79 -3.38
N ASP A 59 -2.93 -13.78 -4.13
CA ASP A 59 -1.57 -13.68 -4.65
C ASP A 59 -0.64 -13.00 -3.62
N LEU A 60 0.37 -13.73 -3.14
CA LEU A 60 1.38 -13.23 -2.18
C LEU A 60 2.60 -12.58 -2.85
N THR A 61 2.59 -12.45 -4.17
CA THR A 61 3.64 -11.77 -4.92
C THR A 61 3.40 -10.27 -4.97
N PHE A 62 4.43 -9.52 -5.34
CA PHE A 62 4.35 -8.08 -5.58
C PHE A 62 5.05 -7.75 -6.89
N ARG A 63 4.82 -6.54 -7.40
CA ARG A 63 5.44 -6.01 -8.61
C ARG A 63 6.21 -4.76 -8.25
N ARG A 64 7.42 -4.67 -8.82
CA ARG A 64 8.23 -3.46 -8.75
C ARG A 64 7.84 -2.56 -9.91
N ILE A 65 7.59 -1.30 -9.62
CA ILE A 65 7.23 -0.28 -10.62
C ILE A 65 8.34 0.76 -10.58
N ASN A 66 8.94 1.07 -11.73
CA ASN A 66 9.99 2.08 -11.79
C ASN A 66 9.40 3.48 -11.55
N GLY A 67 10.16 4.37 -10.92
CA GLY A 67 9.72 5.74 -10.62
C GLY A 67 9.50 6.62 -11.85
N ASP A 68 10.04 6.22 -13.00
CA ASP A 68 9.85 6.86 -14.31
C ASP A 68 8.71 6.23 -15.14
N ALA A 69 8.03 5.20 -14.62
CA ALA A 69 6.90 4.58 -15.31
C ALA A 69 5.80 5.61 -15.59
N GLN A 70 5.28 5.63 -16.82
CA GLN A 70 4.19 6.54 -17.15
C GLN A 70 2.89 5.99 -16.55
N SER A 71 2.01 6.85 -16.04
CA SER A 71 0.71 6.43 -15.50
C SER A 71 -0.11 5.64 -16.52
N SER A 72 0.00 5.98 -17.80
CA SER A 72 -0.61 5.26 -18.93
C SER A 72 -0.10 3.82 -19.14
N GLU A 73 1.05 3.46 -18.56
CA GLU A 73 1.62 2.11 -18.60
C GLU A 73 1.17 1.24 -17.43
N LEU A 74 0.46 1.82 -16.47
CA LEU A 74 -0.03 1.13 -15.28
C LEU A 74 -1.44 0.61 -15.49
N MET A 75 -1.78 -0.44 -14.77
CA MET A 75 -3.11 -1.02 -14.71
C MET A 75 -3.35 -1.68 -13.35
N VAL A 76 -4.61 -2.01 -13.07
CA VAL A 76 -5.03 -2.75 -11.88
C VAL A 76 -5.41 -4.17 -12.27
N THR A 77 -4.95 -5.14 -11.48
CA THR A 77 -5.53 -6.49 -11.46
C THR A 77 -6.00 -6.78 -10.03
N HIS A 78 -7.29 -6.60 -9.78
CA HIS A 78 -7.91 -6.83 -8.48
C HIS A 78 -9.42 -7.09 -8.63
N HIS A 79 -9.99 -8.04 -7.87
CA HIS A 79 -11.39 -8.44 -8.04
C HIS A 79 -12.31 -8.14 -6.84
N HIS A 80 -11.75 -7.63 -5.73
CA HIS A 80 -12.51 -7.35 -4.51
C HIS A 80 -12.94 -5.88 -4.32
N TYR A 81 -12.68 -4.99 -5.28
CA TYR A 81 -13.21 -3.63 -5.29
C TYR A 81 -13.46 -3.15 -6.72
N ASP A 82 -14.31 -2.12 -6.86
CA ASP A 82 -14.56 -1.45 -8.15
C ASP A 82 -13.38 -0.53 -8.47
N HIS A 83 -12.58 -0.91 -9.46
CA HIS A 83 -11.41 -0.14 -9.90
C HIS A 83 -11.69 0.71 -11.14
N SER A 84 -12.96 0.96 -11.50
CA SER A 84 -13.30 1.70 -12.72
C SER A 84 -12.77 3.15 -12.74
N ASP A 85 -12.62 3.79 -11.58
CA ASP A 85 -11.97 5.10 -11.49
C ASP A 85 -10.45 4.99 -11.65
N ALA A 86 -9.82 3.96 -11.08
CA ALA A 86 -8.40 3.70 -11.26
C ALA A 86 -8.04 3.32 -12.71
N ASP A 87 -8.97 2.70 -13.44
CA ASP A 87 -8.81 2.41 -14.87
C ASP A 87 -8.83 3.67 -15.73
N ARG A 88 -9.55 4.72 -15.29
CA ARG A 88 -9.60 6.02 -15.96
C ARG A 88 -8.40 6.88 -15.58
N ASP A 89 -8.05 6.88 -14.29
CA ASP A 89 -6.91 7.60 -13.74
C ASP A 89 -6.28 6.79 -12.60
N ILE A 90 -5.10 6.22 -12.87
CA ILE A 90 -4.39 5.41 -11.89
C ILE A 90 -3.98 6.23 -10.66
N ASN A 91 -3.89 7.56 -10.76
CA ASN A 91 -3.48 8.42 -9.65
C ASN A 91 -4.46 8.41 -8.47
N VAL A 92 -5.68 7.92 -8.66
CA VAL A 92 -6.65 7.71 -7.56
C VAL A 92 -6.11 6.71 -6.53
N ILE A 93 -5.32 5.72 -6.96
CA ILE A 93 -4.77 4.67 -6.08
C ILE A 93 -3.24 4.60 -6.09
N PHE A 94 -2.61 5.10 -7.14
CA PHE A 94 -1.16 5.14 -7.30
C PHE A 94 -0.76 6.55 -7.80
N PRO A 95 -0.72 7.55 -6.90
CA PRO A 95 -0.59 8.98 -7.22
C PRO A 95 0.83 9.38 -7.68
N ILE A 96 1.35 8.69 -8.70
CA ILE A 96 2.72 8.88 -9.19
C ILE A 96 2.92 10.24 -9.85
N ASP A 97 1.91 10.72 -10.59
CA ASP A 97 1.99 12.02 -11.25
C ASP A 97 1.85 13.14 -10.22
N VAL A 98 1.00 12.96 -9.20
CA VAL A 98 0.89 13.89 -8.07
C VAL A 98 2.23 14.00 -7.32
N LEU A 99 2.94 12.90 -7.09
CA LEU A 99 4.27 12.98 -6.48
C LEU A 99 5.27 13.75 -7.35
N ARG A 100 5.19 13.63 -8.68
CA ARG A 100 6.03 14.40 -9.60
C ARG A 100 5.70 15.88 -9.57
N ASP A 101 4.43 16.23 -9.50
CA ASP A 101 4.00 17.63 -9.35
C ASP A 101 4.51 18.22 -8.02
N LEU A 102 4.45 17.46 -6.93
CA LEU A 102 5.00 17.88 -5.63
C LEU A 102 6.53 18.06 -5.66
N VAL A 103 7.26 17.28 -6.46
CA VAL A 103 8.69 17.52 -6.71
C VAL A 103 8.88 18.82 -7.49
N ASN A 104 8.09 19.04 -8.54
CA ASN A 104 8.19 20.24 -9.38
C ASN A 104 7.89 21.52 -8.58
N GLU A 105 6.97 21.45 -7.62
CA GLU A 105 6.65 22.53 -6.67
C GLU A 105 7.72 22.70 -5.57
N GLY A 106 8.66 21.76 -5.44
CA GLY A 106 9.67 21.75 -4.37
C GLY A 106 9.12 21.36 -3.00
N PHE A 107 7.90 20.82 -2.94
CA PHE A 107 7.27 20.37 -1.69
C PHE A 107 7.93 19.08 -1.15
N ILE A 108 8.28 18.16 -2.06
CA ILE A 108 9.12 16.99 -1.74
C ILE A 108 10.43 17.00 -2.53
N GLY A 109 11.44 16.30 -2.02
CA GLY A 109 12.76 16.27 -2.64
C GLY A 109 12.84 15.42 -3.91
N ALA A 110 12.27 14.21 -3.88
CA ALA A 110 12.30 13.30 -5.03
C ALA A 110 11.20 12.24 -4.98
N VAL A 111 10.87 11.69 -6.15
CA VAL A 111 10.14 10.42 -6.29
C VAL A 111 11.14 9.27 -6.25
N ALA A 112 10.85 8.24 -5.45
CA ALA A 112 11.71 7.07 -5.35
C ALA A 112 11.86 6.33 -6.69
N ARG A 113 13.02 5.71 -6.91
CA ARG A 113 13.30 4.95 -8.14
C ARG A 113 12.45 3.70 -8.31
N THR A 114 11.91 3.19 -7.22
CA THR A 114 11.09 1.97 -7.22
C THR A 114 9.91 2.14 -6.27
N HIS A 115 8.78 1.64 -6.72
CA HIS A 115 7.52 1.56 -6.00
C HIS A 115 7.03 0.11 -6.01
N ILE A 116 6.05 -0.18 -5.17
CA ILE A 116 5.52 -1.53 -5.02
C ILE A 116 4.02 -1.51 -5.21
N GLY A 117 3.54 -2.42 -6.04
CA GLY A 117 2.14 -2.83 -6.05
C GLY A 117 2.02 -4.29 -5.66
N TYR A 118 1.02 -4.63 -4.86
CA TYR A 118 0.70 -6.00 -4.48
C TYR A 118 -0.82 -6.18 -4.39
N LEU A 119 -1.28 -7.43 -4.39
CA LEU A 119 -2.69 -7.74 -4.22
C LEU A 119 -3.06 -7.68 -2.72
N GLY A 120 -3.89 -6.72 -2.34
CA GLY A 120 -4.30 -6.51 -0.95
C GLY A 120 -5.18 -7.61 -0.36
N TYR A 121 -5.82 -8.41 -1.21
CA TYR A 121 -6.66 -9.53 -0.79
C TYR A 121 -5.87 -10.84 -0.67
N THR A 122 -5.80 -11.39 0.54
CA THR A 122 -5.28 -12.75 0.78
C THR A 122 -5.88 -13.37 2.05
N MET A 123 -6.16 -14.66 1.98
CA MET A 123 -6.53 -15.47 3.16
C MET A 123 -5.29 -15.99 3.92
N GLN A 124 -4.08 -15.76 3.38
CA GLN A 124 -2.81 -16.24 3.91
C GLN A 124 -2.09 -15.19 4.77
N LEU A 125 -2.82 -14.52 5.67
CA LEU A 125 -2.32 -13.38 6.47
C LEU A 125 -0.99 -13.65 7.19
N LYS A 126 -0.82 -14.87 7.73
CA LYS A 126 0.43 -15.24 8.40
C LYS A 126 1.63 -15.19 7.46
N ARG A 127 1.52 -15.77 6.26
CA ARG A 127 2.58 -15.77 5.25
C ARG A 127 2.81 -14.38 4.68
N MET A 128 1.74 -13.62 4.45
CA MET A 128 1.85 -12.22 4.06
C MET A 128 2.70 -11.42 5.08
N TYR A 129 2.43 -11.58 6.37
CA TYR A 129 3.14 -10.87 7.44
C TYR A 129 4.57 -11.36 7.68
N GLU A 130 4.80 -12.68 7.63
CA GLU A 130 6.10 -13.29 7.94
C GLU A 130 7.06 -13.35 6.75
N GLU A 131 6.54 -13.35 5.52
CA GLU A 131 7.33 -13.54 4.29
C GLU A 131 7.26 -12.30 3.37
N THR A 132 6.07 -11.95 2.88
CA THR A 132 5.91 -10.94 1.82
C THR A 132 6.18 -9.51 2.30
N VAL A 133 5.61 -9.10 3.43
CA VAL A 133 5.80 -7.73 3.98
C VAL A 133 7.27 -7.43 4.28
N PRO A 134 8.05 -8.32 4.94
CA PRO A 134 9.49 -8.12 5.10
C PRO A 134 10.24 -7.97 3.77
N GLN A 135 9.86 -8.72 2.73
CA GLN A 135 10.47 -8.56 1.40
C GLN A 135 10.14 -7.21 0.78
N ILE A 136 8.90 -6.74 0.89
CA ILE A 136 8.49 -5.41 0.42
C ILE A 136 9.29 -4.32 1.17
N ALA A 137 9.41 -4.43 2.50
CA ALA A 137 10.18 -3.50 3.31
C ALA A 137 11.65 -3.47 2.89
N ASP A 138 12.25 -4.65 2.65
CA ASP A 138 13.61 -4.79 2.14
C ASP A 138 13.80 -4.14 0.76
N GLU A 139 12.82 -4.25 -0.15
CA GLU A 139 12.87 -3.59 -1.45
C GLU A 139 12.86 -2.06 -1.31
N ILE A 140 12.01 -1.53 -0.43
CA ILE A 140 11.95 -0.09 -0.15
C ILE A 140 13.27 0.40 0.47
N ASP A 141 13.79 -0.29 1.48
CA ASP A 141 15.03 0.10 2.16
C ASP A 141 16.24 0.03 1.21
N LYS A 142 16.38 -1.08 0.47
CA LYS A 142 17.59 -1.35 -0.32
C LYS A 142 17.59 -0.67 -1.68
N ARG A 143 16.45 -0.61 -2.38
CA ARG A 143 16.37 -0.08 -3.76
C ARG A 143 15.85 1.33 -3.82
N SER A 144 14.72 1.59 -3.15
CA SER A 144 14.08 2.90 -3.19
C SER A 144 14.81 3.91 -2.32
N ARG A 145 15.38 3.45 -1.19
CA ARG A 145 15.96 4.31 -0.13
C ARG A 145 15.02 5.47 0.20
N ALA A 146 13.72 5.19 0.21
CA ALA A 146 12.71 6.19 0.44
C ALA A 146 12.71 6.59 1.91
N ASP A 147 12.62 7.89 2.16
CA ASP A 147 12.51 8.44 3.51
C ASP A 147 11.07 8.32 4.03
N VAL A 148 10.10 8.33 3.11
CA VAL A 148 8.67 8.28 3.39
C VAL A 148 7.99 7.35 2.40
N VAL A 149 6.99 6.61 2.87
CA VAL A 149 6.12 5.77 2.04
C VAL A 149 4.69 6.30 2.09
N VAL A 150 4.07 6.48 0.93
CA VAL A 150 2.62 6.63 0.79
C VAL A 150 2.03 5.24 0.64
N LEU A 151 1.23 4.82 1.63
CA LEU A 151 0.51 3.56 1.62
C LEU A 151 -0.90 3.79 1.10
N THR A 152 -1.30 3.06 0.06
CA THR A 152 -2.66 3.12 -0.50
C THR A 152 -3.31 1.73 -0.53
N GLY A 153 -4.64 1.69 -0.42
CA GLY A 153 -5.46 0.49 -0.54
C GLY A 153 -6.56 0.69 -1.57
N GLY A 154 -7.15 -0.42 -2.04
CA GLY A 154 -8.32 -0.44 -2.92
C GLY A 154 -9.62 -0.64 -2.17
#